data_AF-A0A7X2MQ72-F1
#
_entry.id   AF-A0A7X2MQ72-F1
#
_cell.length_a   1.000
_cell.length_b   1.000
_cell.length_c   1.000
_cell.angle_alpha   90.00
_cell.angle_beta   90.00
_cell.angle_gamma   90.00
#
_symmetry.space_group_name_H-M   'P 1'
#
loop_
_entity.id
_entity.type
_entity.pdbx_description
1 polymer ?
#
loop_
_entity_poly.entity_id
_entity_poly.type
_entity_poly.pdbx_seq_one_letter_code
_entity_poly.pdbx_strand_id
1 'polypeptide(L)' 'MQQLKAVVSAQDVADRAGVSRSAVSRTFTPGASVSDATRQRVMKAAEELGYHVNHLARGLVRNRSGIVCLIASEVDT' A
#
# COMPACT_ATOMS: atom_id res chain seq x y z
N MET A 1 7.03 22.05 -14.51
CA MET A 1 6.80 21.49 -13.15
C MET A 1 6.46 20.01 -13.31
N GLN A 2 7.45 19.12 -13.30
CA GLN A 2 7.19 17.69 -13.43
C GLN A 2 7.90 16.96 -12.29
N GLN A 3 7.11 16.34 -11.43
CA GLN A 3 7.54 15.71 -10.18
C GLN A 3 8.48 14.54 -10.43
N LEU A 4 9.51 14.42 -9.59
CA LEU A 4 10.25 13.17 -9.37
C LEU A 4 9.26 12.08 -8.92
N LYS A 5 8.77 11.23 -9.84
CA LYS A 5 7.98 10.06 -9.48
C LYS A 5 8.84 8.79 -9.63
N ALA A 6 9.69 8.55 -8.63
CA ALA A 6 10.48 7.33 -8.54
C ALA A 6 9.73 6.15 -7.90
N VAL A 7 8.48 6.35 -7.45
CA VAL A 7 7.71 5.33 -6.71
C VAL A 7 6.37 5.08 -7.38
N VAL A 8 6.11 3.81 -7.71
CA VAL A 8 4.82 3.35 -8.22
C VAL A 8 3.75 3.56 -7.17
N SER A 9 2.68 4.23 -7.56
CA SER A 9 1.56 4.56 -6.69
C SER A 9 0.38 3.60 -6.88
N ALA A 10 -0.54 3.58 -5.91
CA ALA A 10 -1.77 2.81 -6.02
C ALA A 10 -2.66 3.24 -7.21
N GLN A 11 -2.48 4.47 -7.70
CA GLN A 11 -3.19 4.96 -8.89
C GLN A 11 -2.65 4.28 -10.15
N ASP A 12 -1.32 4.15 -10.26
CA ASP A 12 -0.70 3.53 -11.44
C ASP A 12 -1.12 2.05 -11.55
N VAL A 13 -1.23 1.35 -10.41
CA VAL A 13 -1.78 -0.01 -10.34
C VAL A 13 -3.26 -0.05 -10.72
N ALA A 14 -4.04 0.94 -10.30
CA ALA A 14 -5.47 1.02 -10.61
C ALA A 14 -5.71 1.18 -12.11
N ASP A 15 -4.95 2.07 -12.74
CA ASP A 15 -5.00 2.34 -14.18
C ASP A 15 -4.59 1.10 -14.99
N ARG A 16 -3.53 0.40 -14.56
CA ARG A 16 -3.06 -0.86 -15.17
C ARG A 16 -4.08 -2.00 -15.02
N ALA A 17 -4.69 -2.15 -13.85
CA ALA A 17 -5.64 -3.23 -13.56
C ALA A 17 -7.05 -2.95 -14.09
N GLY A 18 -7.36 -1.72 -14.52
CA GLY A 18 -8.69 -1.30 -14.94
C GLY A 18 -9.69 -1.31 -13.78
N VAL A 19 -9.29 -0.76 -12.64
CA VAL A 19 -10.13 -0.69 -11.42
C VAL A 19 -9.98 0.68 -10.76
N SER A 20 -10.81 0.98 -9.76
CA SER A 20 -10.63 2.19 -8.96
C SER A 20 -9.49 2.06 -7.96
N ARG A 21 -8.87 3.18 -7.58
CA ARG A 21 -7.88 3.23 -6.47
C ARG A 21 -8.43 2.63 -5.17
N SER A 22 -9.74 2.80 -4.91
CA SER A 22 -10.42 2.20 -3.77
C SER A 22 -10.46 0.67 -3.84
N ALA A 23 -10.64 0.09 -5.03
CA ALA A 23 -10.57 -1.36 -5.22
C ALA A 23 -9.16 -1.90 -4.99
N VAL A 24 -8.11 -1.17 -5.42
CA VAL A 24 -6.71 -1.50 -5.10
C VAL A 24 -6.51 -1.50 -3.58
N SER A 25 -6.92 -0.44 -2.88
CA SER A 25 -6.82 -0.35 -1.41
C SER A 25 -7.54 -1.49 -0.67
N ARG A 26 -8.74 -1.87 -1.14
CA ARG A 26 -9.50 -3.00 -0.59
C ARG A 26 -8.81 -4.34 -0.86
N THR A 27 -8.19 -4.52 -2.03
CA THR A 27 -7.47 -5.75 -2.38
C THR A 27 -6.37 -6.06 -1.36
N PHE A 28 -5.63 -5.03 -0.94
CA PHE A 28 -4.57 -5.16 0.07
C PHE A 28 -5.05 -5.05 1.53
N THR A 29 -6.36 -5.00 1.76
CA THR A 29 -6.95 -4.97 3.11
C THR A 29 -7.53 -6.34 3.45
N PRO A 30 -7.00 -7.05 4.47
CA PRO A 30 -7.58 -8.31 4.93
C PRO A 30 -9.05 -8.15 5.30
N GLY A 31 -9.90 -9.08 4.89
CA GLY A 31 -11.34 -9.06 5.18
C GLY A 31 -12.18 -8.07 4.36
N ALA A 32 -11.59 -7.28 3.45
CA ALA A 32 -12.36 -6.42 2.57
C ALA A 32 -13.01 -7.25 1.43
N SER A 33 -14.29 -6.98 1.17
CA SER A 33 -15.03 -7.60 0.06
C SER A 33 -14.52 -7.09 -1.29
N VAL A 34 -13.88 -7.98 -2.05
CA VAL A 34 -13.39 -7.80 -3.42
C VAL A 34 -13.52 -9.14 -4.12
N SER A 35 -14.04 -9.17 -5.35
CA SER A 35 -14.14 -10.43 -6.11
C SER A 35 -12.76 -11.00 -6.42
N ASP A 36 -12.64 -12.33 -6.47
CA ASP A 36 -11.37 -13.00 -6.74
C ASP A 36 -10.77 -12.59 -8.09
N ALA A 37 -11.62 -12.42 -9.11
CA ALA A 37 -11.20 -11.92 -10.42
C ALA A 37 -10.59 -10.52 -10.35
N THR A 38 -11.13 -9.64 -9.50
CA THR A 38 -10.57 -8.29 -9.30
C THR A 38 -9.27 -8.34 -8.50
N ARG A 39 -9.22 -9.17 -7.45
CA ARG A 39 -8.02 -9.41 -6.66
C ARG A 39 -6.86 -9.90 -7.54
N GLN A 40 -7.10 -10.89 -8.41
CA GLN A 40 -6.08 -11.41 -9.33
C GLN A 40 -5.55 -10.34 -10.30
N ARG A 41 -6.44 -9.55 -10.93
CA ARG A 41 -6.02 -8.47 -11.83
C ARG A 41 -5.16 -7.43 -11.13
N VAL A 42 -5.55 -7.02 -9.92
CA VAL A 42 -4.81 -6.04 -9.12
C VAL A 42 -3.46 -6.59 -8.69
N MET A 43 -3.39 -7.84 -8.22
CA MET A 43 -2.13 -8.46 -7.81
C MET A 43 -1.16 -8.59 -8.98
N LYS A 44 -1.64 -9.03 -10.14
CA LYS A 44 -0.83 -9.12 -11.36
C LYS A 44 -0.30 -7.74 -11.79
N ALA A 45 -1.16 -6.73 -11.82
CA ALA A 45 -0.75 -5.37 -12.16
C ALA A 45 0.26 -4.79 -11.14
N ALA A 46 0.08 -5.08 -9.86
CA ALA A 46 1.00 -4.66 -8.82
C ALA A 46 2.38 -5.32 -8.98
N GLU A 47 2.41 -6.61 -9.27
CA GLU A 47 3.64 -7.38 -9.50
C GLU A 47 4.40 -6.89 -10.74
N GLU A 48 3.70 -6.68 -11.86
CA GLU A 48 4.27 -6.14 -13.10
C GLU A 48 4.89 -4.74 -12.91
N LEU A 49 4.31 -3.94 -12.02
CA LEU A 49 4.80 -2.58 -11.73
C LEU A 49 5.78 -2.54 -10.54
N GLY A 50 6.05 -3.66 -9.87
CA GLY A 50 6.86 -3.69 -8.64
C GLY A 50 6.23 -2.90 -7.49
N TYR A 51 4.90 -2.73 -7.49
CA TYR A 51 4.17 -2.02 -6.46
C TYR A 51 4.15 -2.80 -5.15
N HIS A 52 4.69 -2.19 -4.11
CA HIS A 52 4.62 -2.70 -2.74
C HIS A 52 3.74 -1.77 -1.89
N VAL A 53 2.88 -2.37 -1.07
CA VAL A 53 2.08 -1.59 -0.13
C VAL A 53 3.00 -0.97 0.92
N ASN A 54 3.10 0.35 0.90
CA ASN A 54 3.85 1.05 1.93
C ASN A 54 3.04 1.06 3.24
N HIS A 55 3.44 0.21 4.19
CA HIS A 55 2.81 0.12 5.51
C HIS A 55 2.85 1.44 6.28
N LEU A 56 3.89 2.27 6.09
CA LEU A 56 3.98 3.61 6.70
C LEU A 56 2.92 4.55 6.12
N ALA A 57 2.66 4.48 4.82
CA ALA A 57 1.57 5.24 4.17
C ALA A 57 0.19 4.84 4.70
N ARG A 58 0.01 3.56 5.07
CA ARG A 58 -1.21 3.07 5.72
C ARG A 58 -1.40 3.68 7.11
N GLY A 59 -0.30 3.91 7.84
CA GLY A 59 -0.31 4.58 9.13
C GLY A 59 -0.62 6.08 9.04
N LEU A 60 -0.15 6.75 7.98
CA LEU A 60 -0.47 8.15 7.70
C LEU A 60 -1.97 8.37 7.44
N VAL A 61 -2.59 7.55 6.58
CA VAL A 61 -4.04 7.64 6.30
C VAL A 61 -4.89 7.35 7.54
N ARG A 62 -4.43 6.44 8.41
CA ARG A 62 -5.13 6.07 9.65
C ARG A 62 -4.79 6.98 10.84
N ASN A 63 -3.97 8.01 10.63
CA ASN A 63 -3.41 8.88 11.67
C ASN A 63 -2.82 8.10 12.87
N ARG A 64 -2.33 6.89 12.61
CA ARG A 64 -1.84 5.90 13.58
C ARG A 64 -0.71 5.13 12.90
N SER A 65 0.54 5.46 13.23
CA SER A 65 1.71 4.82 12.63
C SER A 65 1.96 3.40 13.14
N GLY A 66 1.46 3.05 14.33
CA GLY A 66 1.77 1.77 14.99
C GLY A 66 3.23 1.68 15.46
N ILE A 67 3.97 2.78 15.41
CA ILE A 67 5.37 2.86 15.86
C ILE A 67 5.37 2.99 17.39
N VAL A 68 6.08 2.08 18.07
CA VAL A 68 6.40 2.20 19.49
C VAL A 68 7.81 2.76 19.59
N CYS A 69 7.95 3.96 20.15
CA CYS A 69 9.25 4.55 20.44
C CYS A 69 9.68 4.11 21.84
N LEU A 70 10.86 3.52 21.95
CA LEU A 70 11.46 3.13 23.22
C LEU A 70 12.70 3.99 23.45
N ILE A 71 12.76 4.66 24.60
CA ILE A 71 13.89 5.50 25.00
C ILE A 71 14.41 4.93 26.32
N ALA A 72 15.67 4.52 26.35
CA ALA A 72 16.34 4.00 27.53
C ALA A 72 17.69 4.71 27.69
N SER A 73 18.05 5.04 28.93
CA SER A 73 19.34 5.66 29.28
C SER A 73 20.50 4.67 29.21
N GLU A 74 20.22 3.37 29.40
CA GLU A 74 21.14 2.26 29.23
C GLU A 74 20.31 0.99 28.98
N VAL A 75 20.74 0.17 28.03
CA VAL A 75 20.17 -1.15 27.73
C VAL A 75 21.23 -2.18 28.10
N ASP A 76 21.27 -2.53 29.38
CA ASP A 76 22.09 -3.64 29.83
C ASP A 76 21.49 -4.98 29.35
N THR A 77 22.38 -5.90 28.96
CA THR A 77 22.06 -7.23 28.42
C THR A 77 21.85 -8.26 29.51
#